data_AF-A0A920GUC0-F1
#
_entry.id   AF-A0A920GUC0-F1
#
_cell.length_a   1.000
_cell.length_b   1.000
_cell.length_c   1.000
_cell.angle_alpha   90.00
_cell.angle_beta   90.00
_cell.angle_gamma   90.00
#
_symmetry.space_group_name_H-M   'P 1'
#
loop_
_entity.id
_entity.type
_entity.pdbx_description
1 polymer ?
#
loop_
_entity_poly.entity_id
_entity_poly.type
_entity_poly.pdbx_seq_one_letter_code
_entity_poly.pdbx_strand_id
1 'polypeptide(L)' 'MGNLYFQYRDGFPDNLNKVFIETETKNQITYADLEKHSAAYSVGFEKLGLNRGIELPCKSTNL' A
#
# COMPACT_ATOMS: atom_id res chain seq x y z
N MET A 1 0.02 -11.50 16.39
CA MET A 1 -0.46 -11.07 15.07
C MET A 1 0.15 -9.71 14.77
N GLY A 2 1.11 -9.63 13.85
CA GLY A 2 1.79 -8.39 13.48
C GLY A 2 1.08 -7.70 12.32
N ASN A 3 1.20 -6.37 12.22
CA ASN A 3 0.74 -5.65 11.04
C ASN A 3 1.63 -6.04 9.86
N LEU A 4 1.02 -6.65 8.83
CA LEU A 4 1.70 -7.11 7.62
C LEU A 4 2.55 -6.00 6.97
N TYR A 5 2.11 -4.74 7.06
CA TYR A 5 2.88 -3.60 6.54
C TYR A 5 4.29 -3.52 7.16
N PHE A 6 4.42 -3.71 8.48
CA PHE A 6 5.74 -3.64 9.12
C PHE A 6 6.63 -4.81 8.68
N GLN A 7 6.05 -6.00 8.52
CA GLN A 7 6.79 -7.16 8.02
C GLN A 7 7.25 -6.98 6.57
N TYR A 8 6.43 -6.35 5.72
CA TYR A 8 6.83 -6.05 4.34
C TYR A 8 7.85 -4.92 4.26
N ARG A 9 7.72 -3.89 5.12
CA ARG A 9 8.67 -2.77 5.19
C ARG A 9 10.09 -3.23 5.57
N ASP A 10 10.22 -4.23 6.43
CA ASP A 10 11.52 -4.78 6.82
C ASP A 10 12.32 -5.36 5.63
N GLY A 11 11.64 -5.71 4.53
CA GLY A 11 12.28 -6.19 3.30
C GLY A 11 12.59 -5.09 2.28
N PHE A 12 12.37 -3.81 2.59
CA PHE A 12 12.56 -2.73 1.63
C PHE A 12 14.05 -2.48 1.37
N PRO A 13 14.42 -2.06 0.15
CA PRO A 13 15.78 -1.63 -0.15
C PRO A 13 16.12 -0.35 0.62
N ASP A 14 17.39 -0.16 0.97
CA ASP A 14 17.88 1.07 1.63
C ASP A 14 17.56 2.33 0.82
N ASN A 15 17.55 2.21 -0.51
CA ASN A 15 17.15 3.27 -1.42
C ASN A 15 15.68 3.15 -1.81
N LEU A 16 14.83 3.93 -1.13
CA LEU A 16 13.39 3.96 -1.37
C LEU A 16 12.97 4.56 -2.72
N ASN A 17 13.88 5.25 -3.43
CA ASN A 17 13.63 5.72 -4.81
C ASN A 17 13.74 4.59 -5.84
N LYS A 18 14.10 3.38 -5.43
CA LYS A 18 14.09 2.21 -6.30
C LYS A 18 12.66 1.95 -6.78
N VAL A 19 12.53 1.59 -8.06
CA VAL A 19 11.24 1.23 -8.65
C VAL A 19 10.73 -0.05 -7.99
N PHE A 20 9.50 -0.01 -7.49
CA PHE A 20 8.77 -1.15 -6.93
C PHE A 20 7.87 -1.80 -7.98
N ILE A 21 7.06 -0.98 -8.67
CA ILE A 21 6.19 -1.41 -9.79
C ILE A 21 6.51 -0.53 -10.99
N GLU A 22 6.70 -1.16 -12.14
CA GLU A 22 6.69 -0.50 -13.45
C GLU A 22 5.46 -1.01 -14.21
N THR A 23 4.56 -0.11 -14.59
CA THR A 23 3.36 -0.46 -15.35
C THR A 23 3.67 -0.55 -16.85
N GLU A 24 2.79 -1.20 -17.61
CA GLU A 24 2.90 -1.27 -19.09
C GLU A 24 2.91 0.12 -19.75
N THR A 25 2.30 1.12 -19.10
CA THR A 25 2.31 2.53 -19.53
C THR A 25 3.60 3.27 -19.18
N LYS A 26 4.62 2.56 -18.66
CA LYS A 26 5.88 3.11 -18.14
C LYS A 26 5.73 4.04 -16.94
N ASN A 27 4.59 3.98 -16.24
CA ASN A 27 4.50 4.66 -14.94
C ASN A 27 5.31 3.83 -13.93
N GLN A 28 6.16 4.51 -13.19
CA GLN A 28 6.98 3.90 -12.16
C GLN A 28 6.45 4.33 -10.80
N ILE A 29 6.21 3.34 -9.94
CA ILE A 29 5.87 3.53 -8.53
C ILE A 29 7.10 3.09 -7.75
N THR A 30 7.68 4.00 -6.98
CA THR A 30 8.85 3.71 -6.12
C THR A 30 8.40 3.14 -4.78
N TYR A 31 9.35 2.57 -4.02
CA TYR A 31 9.06 2.18 -2.62
C TYR A 31 8.65 3.39 -1.77
N ALA A 32 9.19 4.57 -2.03
CA ALA A 32 8.78 5.81 -1.36
C ALA A 32 7.32 6.19 -1.67
N ASP A 33 6.90 6.05 -2.93
CA ASP A 33 5.50 6.28 -3.32
C ASP A 33 4.57 5.28 -2.64
N LEU A 34 5.00 4.03 -2.51
CA LEU A 34 4.24 2.99 -1.82
C LEU A 34 4.03 3.33 -0.34
N GLU A 35 5.05 3.82 0.37
CA GLU A 35 4.91 4.26 1.77
C GLU A 35 3.92 5.41 1.89
N LYS A 36 4.05 6.41 1.01
CA LYS A 36 3.18 7.59 0.98
C LYS A 36 1.73 7.20 0.71
N HIS A 37 1.48 6.33 -0.25
CA HIS A 37 0.13 5.85 -0.58
C HIS A 37 -0.44 4.99 0.55
N SER A 38 0.34 4.06 1.11
CA SER A 38 -0.10 3.21 2.22
C SER A 38 -0.53 4.04 3.43
N ALA A 39 0.24 5.08 3.79
CA ALA A 39 -0.13 6.00 4.86
C ALA A 39 -1.42 6.79 4.52
N ALA A 40 -1.54 7.29 3.29
CA ALA A 40 -2.71 8.04 2.84
C ALA A 40 -3.99 7.19 2.86
N TYR A 41 -3.92 5.92 2.41
CA TYR A 41 -5.06 5.00 2.46
C TYR A 41 -5.45 4.63 3.89
N SER A 42 -4.49 4.42 4.79
CA SER A 42 -4.78 4.16 6.21
C SER A 42 -5.58 5.30 6.83
N VAL A 43 -5.18 6.56 6.58
CA VAL A 43 -5.90 7.75 7.06
C VAL A 43 -7.25 7.90 6.34
N GLY A 44 -7.33 7.55 5.06
CA GLY A 44 -8.57 7.58 4.28
C GLY A 44 -9.62 6.57 4.80
N PHE A 45 -9.19 5.37 5.18
CA PHE A 45 -10.08 4.34 5.73
C PHE A 45 -10.64 4.74 7.09
N GLU A 46 -9.83 5.33 7.97
CA GLU A 46 -10.33 5.88 9.25
C GLU A 46 -11.41 6.94 9.01
N LYS A 47 -11.22 7.83 8.03
CA LYS A 47 -12.22 8.85 7.66
C LYS A 47 -13.51 8.27 7.08
N LEU A 48 -13.44 7.09 6.47
CA LEU A 48 -14.60 6.34 5.97
C LEU A 48 -15.28 5.49 7.06
N GLY A 49 -14.82 5.60 8.32
CA GLY A 49 -15.37 4.84 9.45
C GLY A 49 -14.92 3.38 9.49
N LEU A 50 -13.92 3.02 8.67
CA LEU A 50 -13.37 1.67 8.63
C LEU A 50 -12.38 1.49 9.78
N ASN A 51 -12.92 1.06 10.91
CA ASN A 51 -12.15 0.74 12.10
C ASN A 51 -11.50 -0.65 12.01
N ARG A 52 -10.52 -0.91 12.87
CA ARG A 52 -9.83 -2.21 12.97
C ARG A 52 -10.85 -3.35 13.12
N GLY A 53 -10.67 -4.42 12.34
CA GLY A 53 -11.51 -5.62 12.38
C GLY A 53 -12.72 -5.59 11.43
N ILE A 54 -12.93 -4.51 10.68
CA ILE A 54 -13.94 -4.48 9.62
C ILE A 54 -13.38 -5.19 8.38
N GLU A 55 -14.06 -6.25 7.93
CA GLU A 55 -13.76 -6.89 6.66
C GLU A 55 -14.19 -5.99 5.51
N LEU A 56 -13.24 -5.67 4.64
CA LEU A 56 -13.54 -5.03 3.37
C LEU A 56 -13.94 -6.09 2.36
N PRO A 57 -15.09 -5.94 1.67
CA PRO A 57 -15.45 -6.87 0.60
C PRO A 57 -14.43 -6.73 -0.53
N CYS A 58 -13.62 -7.78 -0.75
CA CYS A 58 -12.83 -7.92 -1.96
C CYS A 58 -13.78 -8.16 -3.14
N LYS A 59 -14.38 -7.10 -3.68
CA LYS A 59 -14.99 -7.18 -5.01
C LYS A 59 -13.86 -7.21 -6.03
N SER A 60 -13.63 -8.40 -6.59
CA SER A 60 -12.84 -8.59 -7.81
C SER A 60 -13.54 -7.84 -8.95
N THR A 61 -13.22 -6.56 -9.12
CA THR A 61 -13.56 -5.83 -10.34
C THR A 61 -12.60 -6.33 -11.42
N ASN A 62 -13.01 -7.35 -12.16
CA ASN A 62 -12.49 -7.57 -13.52
C ASN A 62 -12.97 -6.37 -14.33
N LEU A 63 -12.08 -5.44 -14.68
CA LEU A 63 -12.20 -4.50 -15.80
C LEU A 63 -10.84 -3.85 -16.05
#